data_AF-A0A9D1LLT6-F1
#
_entry.id   AF-A0A9D1LLT6-F1
#
_cell.length_a   1.000
_cell.length_b   1.000
_cell.length_c   1.000
_cell.angle_alpha   90.00
_cell.angle_beta   90.00
_cell.angle_gamma   90.00
#
_symmetry.space_group_name_H-M   'P 1'
#
loop_
_entity.id
_entity.type
_entity.pdbx_description
1 polymer ?
#
loop_
_entity_poly.entity_id
_entity_poly.type
_entity_poly.pdbx_seq_one_letter_code
_entity_poly.pdbx_strand_id
1 'polypeptide(L)'
;MKKSLCRVLSVLFLCLLAAPAVHADSIVLPDGDPFFDRYGDDCEYLQRTYTANGPDGYVSLYKSPLSTQVRENIANGENLYCSSLYTDADGVQWGGVWRSTWNENDPLRGWVRLSDCVVVPDYLSFAAAHESEFFPYDASYNQMLENAERLVLWTYPGSGTVSQENMDTGWLADGPESYISQCYEDSAGRVWGYINYLYGYRHVWLCLSDPANTGIPADPDVLPPQPELIPPADEIPSPGPSIPLLTVGLIAALAVLTAVFIRFFFGKQKKNAN
;
A
#
# COMPACT_ATOMS: atom_id res chain seq x y z
N MET A 1 50.75 14.81 6.31
CA MET A 1 49.47 14.42 6.95
C MET A 1 48.26 15.09 6.29
N LYS A 2 48.16 16.44 6.23
CA LYS A 2 47.01 17.10 5.57
C LYS A 2 46.82 16.77 4.07
N LYS A 3 47.90 16.72 3.28
CA LYS A 3 47.84 16.44 1.84
C LYS A 3 47.51 14.97 1.51
N SER A 4 47.91 14.04 2.36
CA SER A 4 47.59 12.62 2.23
C SER A 4 46.14 12.32 2.64
N LEU A 5 45.65 12.97 3.71
CA LEU A 5 44.26 12.88 4.13
C LEU A 5 43.29 13.44 3.07
N CYS A 6 43.60 14.58 2.44
CA CYS A 6 42.80 15.12 1.34
C CYS A 6 42.73 14.17 0.14
N ARG A 7 43.84 13.49 -0.22
CA ARG A 7 43.85 12.54 -1.34
C ARG A 7 42.99 11.31 -1.05
N VAL A 8 43.02 10.80 0.18
CA VAL A 8 42.16 9.67 0.60
C VAL A 8 40.69 10.08 0.59
N LEU A 9 40.36 11.28 1.08
CA LEU A 9 38.99 11.82 1.03
C LEU A 9 38.49 12.04 -0.41
N SER A 10 39.34 12.54 -1.31
CA SER A 10 38.97 12.72 -2.72
C SER A 10 38.77 11.39 -3.44
N VAL A 11 39.57 10.36 -3.14
CA VAL A 11 39.38 9.01 -3.70
C VAL A 11 38.10 8.37 -3.15
N LEU A 12 37.81 8.52 -1.86
CA LEU A 12 36.55 8.06 -1.27
C LEU A 12 35.32 8.74 -1.89
N PHE A 13 35.41 10.05 -2.16
CA PHE A 13 34.34 10.81 -2.81
C PHE A 13 34.14 10.38 -4.28
N LEU A 14 35.22 10.09 -5.00
CA LEU A 14 35.17 9.54 -6.36
C LEU A 14 34.64 8.10 -6.39
N CYS A 15 34.89 7.29 -5.37
CA CYS A 15 34.30 5.95 -5.22
C CYS A 15 32.81 6.01 -4.90
N LEU A 16 32.35 7.01 -4.13
CA LEU A 16 30.92 7.27 -3.88
C LEU A 16 30.17 7.72 -5.15
N LEU A 17 30.83 8.47 -6.03
CA LEU A 17 30.31 8.87 -7.34
C LEU A 17 30.34 7.75 -8.40
N ALA A 18 31.10 6.67 -8.15
CA ALA A 18 31.19 5.50 -9.00
C ALA A 18 30.26 4.36 -8.58
N ALA A 19 29.42 4.58 -7.55
CA ALA A 19 28.28 3.70 -7.30
C ALA A 19 27.40 3.70 -8.56
N PRO A 20 26.94 2.53 -9.05
CA PRO A 20 26.01 2.50 -10.17
C PRO A 20 24.84 3.41 -9.82
N ALA A 21 24.46 4.28 -10.76
CA ALA A 21 23.22 5.02 -10.63
C ALA A 21 22.13 3.98 -10.43
N VAL A 22 21.57 3.92 -9.23
CA VAL A 22 20.31 3.22 -9.00
C VAL A 22 19.35 3.89 -9.97
N HIS A 23 18.98 3.18 -11.03
CA HIS A 23 17.87 3.58 -11.86
C HIS A 23 16.67 3.55 -10.93
N ALA A 24 16.31 4.73 -10.41
CA ALA A 24 15.07 4.92 -9.71
C ALA A 24 13.98 4.64 -10.75
N ASP A 25 13.47 3.42 -10.72
CA ASP A 25 12.22 3.08 -11.37
C ASP A 25 11.20 4.12 -10.93
N SER A 26 10.37 4.60 -11.86
CA SER A 26 9.32 5.56 -11.58
C SER A 26 8.37 4.96 -10.54
N ILE A 27 8.58 5.29 -9.26
CA ILE A 27 7.62 5.01 -8.22
C ILE A 27 6.45 5.93 -8.51
N VAL A 28 5.30 5.34 -8.84
CA VAL A 28 4.06 6.10 -8.98
C VAL A 28 3.69 6.57 -7.58
N LEU A 29 3.94 7.85 -7.33
CA LEU A 29 3.55 8.54 -6.12
C LEU A 29 2.19 9.20 -6.35
N PRO A 30 1.38 9.34 -5.30
CA PRO A 30 0.12 10.06 -5.42
C PRO A 30 0.37 11.56 -5.63
N ASP A 31 0.25 12.02 -6.87
CA ASP A 31 0.38 13.43 -7.24
C ASP A 31 -0.92 14.21 -6.93
N GLY A 32 -0.79 15.45 -6.49
CA GLY A 32 -1.90 16.35 -6.23
C GLY A 32 -2.71 16.09 -4.96
N ASP A 33 -2.22 15.27 -4.01
CA ASP A 33 -2.77 15.18 -2.66
C ASP A 33 -2.01 16.11 -1.69
N PRO A 34 -2.66 17.16 -1.11
CA PRO A 34 -1.95 18.16 -0.31
C PRO A 34 -1.26 17.62 0.95
N PHE A 35 -1.68 16.45 1.46
CA PHE A 35 -0.99 15.82 2.56
C PHE A 35 0.25 15.09 2.06
N PHE A 36 0.11 14.29 1.00
CA PHE A 36 1.24 13.59 0.41
C PHE A 36 2.33 14.56 -0.10
N ASP A 37 1.94 15.69 -0.72
CA ASP A 37 2.89 16.72 -1.17
C ASP A 37 3.75 17.31 -0.02
N ARG A 38 3.24 17.26 1.20
CA ARG A 38 3.89 17.86 2.38
C ARG A 38 4.61 16.84 3.27
N TYR A 39 4.08 15.62 3.36
CA TYR A 39 4.54 14.58 4.27
C TYR A 39 4.97 13.31 3.53
N GLY A 40 5.13 13.36 2.20
CA GLY A 40 5.49 12.22 1.37
C GLY A 40 6.86 11.63 1.72
N ASP A 41 7.81 12.47 2.15
CA ASP A 41 9.12 12.03 2.65
C ASP A 41 9.03 11.21 3.95
N ASP A 42 7.96 11.41 4.73
CA ASP A 42 7.66 10.63 5.94
C ASP A 42 6.84 9.37 5.62
N CYS A 43 6.46 9.15 4.35
CA CYS A 43 5.71 7.98 3.93
C CYS A 43 6.65 6.88 3.43
N GLU A 44 6.36 5.64 3.82
CA GLU A 44 6.98 4.46 3.24
C GLU A 44 6.17 4.01 2.02
N TYR A 45 6.87 3.52 1.00
CA TYR A 45 6.23 2.91 -0.15
C TYR A 45 5.73 1.51 0.22
N LEU A 46 4.42 1.29 0.12
CA LEU A 46 3.77 0.05 0.49
C LEU A 46 2.70 -0.30 -0.54
N GLN A 47 2.98 -1.20 -1.47
CA GLN A 47 1.99 -1.70 -2.42
C GLN A 47 1.33 -2.96 -1.88
N ARG A 48 0.19 -2.78 -1.20
CA ARG A 48 -0.58 -3.90 -0.65
C ARG A 48 -2.07 -3.66 -0.80
N THR A 49 -2.81 -4.75 -0.91
CA THR A 49 -4.26 -4.73 -0.90
C THR A 49 -4.74 -5.11 0.50
N TYR A 50 -5.76 -4.39 0.97
CA TYR A 50 -6.41 -4.63 2.25
C TYR A 50 -7.91 -4.79 2.06
N THR A 51 -8.53 -5.73 2.74
CA THR A 51 -9.99 -5.84 2.83
C THR A 51 -10.48 -4.95 3.97
N ALA A 52 -11.43 -4.05 3.68
CA ALA A 52 -12.11 -3.25 4.68
C ALA A 52 -12.77 -4.15 5.74
N ASN A 53 -12.47 -3.92 7.02
CA ASN A 53 -12.92 -4.78 8.12
C ASN A 53 -13.16 -3.99 9.43
N GLY A 54 -13.82 -2.84 9.32
CA GLY A 54 -14.08 -1.98 10.48
C GLY A 54 -15.10 -2.59 11.44
N PRO A 55 -15.02 -2.28 12.73
CA PRO A 55 -15.85 -2.88 13.77
C PRO A 55 -17.36 -2.62 13.60
N ASP A 56 -17.70 -1.50 12.93
CA ASP A 56 -19.09 -1.09 12.69
C ASP A 56 -19.65 -1.60 11.35
N GLY A 57 -18.96 -2.52 10.67
CA GLY A 57 -19.36 -3.03 9.35
C GLY A 57 -18.96 -2.14 8.16
N TYR A 58 -18.15 -1.11 8.41
CA TYR A 58 -17.56 -0.23 7.39
C TYR A 58 -16.25 0.37 7.88
N VAL A 59 -15.42 0.89 6.96
CA VAL A 59 -14.23 1.70 7.25
C VAL A 59 -14.39 3.12 6.72
N SER A 60 -13.74 4.09 7.35
CA SER A 60 -13.75 5.48 6.90
C SER A 60 -12.46 5.82 6.15
N LEU A 61 -12.60 6.39 4.95
CA LEU A 61 -11.51 7.08 4.26
C LEU A 61 -11.49 8.55 4.65
N TYR A 62 -10.35 9.00 5.18
CA TYR A 62 -10.14 10.36 5.63
C TYR A 62 -9.47 11.20 4.55
N LYS A 63 -9.60 12.53 4.68
CA LYS A 63 -8.90 13.47 3.79
C LYS A 63 -7.39 13.38 3.88
N SER A 64 -6.87 13.10 5.07
CA SER A 64 -5.47 12.85 5.39
C SER A 64 -5.38 12.17 6.75
N PRO A 65 -4.24 11.55 7.10
CA PRO A 65 -4.01 10.96 8.43
C PRO A 65 -4.18 11.96 9.58
N LEU A 66 -3.91 13.25 9.33
CA LEU A 66 -3.99 14.33 10.32
C LEU A 66 -5.36 15.03 10.33
N SER A 67 -6.33 14.58 9.55
CA SER A 67 -7.65 15.20 9.40
C SER A 67 -8.74 14.34 10.02
N THR A 68 -9.64 14.96 10.76
CA THR A 68 -10.87 14.30 11.24
C THR A 68 -11.97 14.25 10.17
N GLN A 69 -11.74 14.84 8.99
CA GLN A 69 -12.75 14.89 7.93
C GLN A 69 -12.76 13.58 7.13
N VAL A 70 -13.87 12.85 7.24
CA VAL A 70 -14.18 11.68 6.43
C VAL A 70 -14.55 12.13 5.00
N ARG A 71 -13.88 11.56 4.00
CA ARG A 71 -14.23 11.69 2.57
C ARG A 71 -15.32 10.70 2.19
N GLU A 72 -15.22 9.48 2.69
CA GLU A 72 -16.06 8.36 2.27
C GLU A 72 -16.11 7.29 3.36
N ASN A 73 -17.22 6.57 3.44
CA ASN A 73 -17.34 5.34 4.23
C ASN A 73 -17.53 4.17 3.28
N ILE A 74 -16.77 3.10 3.50
CA ILE A 74 -16.68 1.94 2.62
C ILE A 74 -17.16 0.71 3.37
N ALA A 75 -18.07 -0.06 2.77
CA ALA A 75 -18.57 -1.30 3.33
C ALA A 75 -17.42 -2.27 3.62
N ASN A 76 -17.54 -3.06 4.70
CA ASN A 76 -16.61 -4.16 4.89
C ASN A 76 -16.67 -5.15 3.72
N GLY A 77 -15.54 -5.81 3.45
CA GLY A 77 -15.37 -6.73 2.33
C GLY A 77 -14.85 -6.09 1.05
N GLU A 78 -14.84 -4.76 0.94
CA GLU A 78 -14.23 -4.08 -0.22
C GLU A 78 -12.70 -4.14 -0.15
N ASN A 79 -12.05 -4.39 -1.29
CA ASN A 79 -10.58 -4.37 -1.40
C ASN A 79 -10.07 -2.96 -1.68
N LEU A 80 -9.15 -2.51 -0.84
CA LEU A 80 -8.51 -1.20 -0.86
C LEU A 80 -7.04 -1.37 -1.25
N TYR A 81 -6.68 -0.84 -2.42
CA TYR A 81 -5.29 -0.81 -2.86
C TYR A 81 -4.56 0.38 -2.23
N CYS A 82 -3.61 0.09 -1.37
CA CYS A 82 -2.76 1.07 -0.72
C CYS A 82 -1.39 1.12 -1.41
N SER A 83 -0.85 2.31 -1.63
CA SER A 83 0.52 2.50 -2.16
C SER A 83 1.50 3.11 -1.17
N SER A 84 0.97 3.74 -0.12
CA SER A 84 1.73 4.58 0.79
C SER A 84 1.33 4.25 2.21
N LEU A 85 2.33 4.12 3.07
CA LEU A 85 2.17 3.92 4.50
C LEU A 85 2.65 5.18 5.22
N TYR A 86 1.80 5.76 6.05
CA TYR A 86 2.16 6.84 6.96
C TYR A 86 1.94 6.40 8.40
N THR A 87 2.90 6.61 9.28
CA THR A 87 2.76 6.37 10.71
C THR A 87 2.68 7.71 11.43
N ASP A 88 1.58 7.97 12.13
CA ASP A 88 1.42 9.22 12.86
C ASP A 88 2.19 9.23 14.19
N ALA A 89 2.15 10.36 14.89
CA ALA A 89 2.89 10.55 16.14
C ALA A 89 2.43 9.61 17.29
N ASP A 90 1.22 9.07 17.20
CA ASP A 90 0.66 8.12 18.17
C ASP A 90 0.95 6.67 17.77
N GLY A 91 1.65 6.44 16.66
CA GLY A 91 2.00 5.13 16.13
C GLY A 91 0.89 4.46 15.31
N VAL A 92 -0.16 5.20 14.93
CA VAL A 92 -1.23 4.64 14.08
C VAL A 92 -0.75 4.59 12.65
N GLN A 93 -0.93 3.44 12.02
CA GLN A 93 -0.57 3.20 10.63
C GLN A 93 -1.73 3.51 9.68
N TRP A 94 -1.44 4.30 8.66
CA TRP A 94 -2.39 4.78 7.67
C TRP A 94 -1.99 4.35 6.26
N GLY A 95 -2.94 3.81 5.51
CA GLY A 95 -2.77 3.46 4.10
C GLY A 95 -3.36 4.52 3.18
N GLY A 96 -2.57 5.01 2.23
CA GLY A 96 -3.04 5.88 1.14
C GLY A 96 -3.74 5.05 0.06
N VAL A 97 -5.07 5.15 -0.01
CA VAL A 97 -5.93 4.34 -0.88
C VAL A 97 -6.13 5.01 -2.23
N TRP A 98 -5.87 4.28 -3.33
CA TRP A 98 -6.13 4.75 -4.69
C TRP A 98 -7.58 4.52 -5.11
N ARG A 99 -8.12 5.38 -5.98
CA ARG A 99 -9.49 5.22 -6.51
C ARG A 99 -9.57 4.13 -7.59
N SER A 100 -8.50 3.91 -8.36
CA SER A 100 -8.37 2.82 -9.32
C SER A 100 -6.98 2.19 -9.28
N THR A 101 -6.86 0.97 -9.82
CA THR A 101 -5.57 0.32 -9.99
C THR A 101 -4.77 1.03 -11.09
N TRP A 102 -3.63 1.61 -10.71
CA TRP A 102 -2.57 2.06 -11.62
C TRP A 102 -3.00 3.05 -12.72
N ASN A 103 -3.27 4.30 -12.31
CA ASN A 103 -3.21 5.45 -13.21
C ASN A 103 -2.49 6.58 -12.48
N GLU A 104 -1.34 7.00 -13.00
CA GLU A 104 -0.50 8.09 -12.46
C GLU A 104 -1.24 9.42 -12.23
N ASN A 105 -2.41 9.61 -12.86
CA ASN A 105 -3.23 10.80 -12.75
C ASN A 105 -4.45 10.64 -11.82
N ASP A 106 -4.66 9.48 -11.20
CA ASP A 106 -5.80 9.28 -10.29
C ASP A 106 -5.42 9.70 -8.88
N PRO A 107 -6.05 10.75 -8.31
CA PRO A 107 -5.71 11.19 -6.97
C PRO A 107 -6.09 10.11 -5.94
N LEU A 108 -5.43 10.13 -4.78
CA LEU A 108 -5.83 9.30 -3.64
C LEU A 108 -7.33 9.46 -3.37
N ARG A 109 -8.02 8.33 -3.25
CA ARG A 109 -9.41 8.27 -2.79
C ARG A 109 -9.49 8.81 -1.36
N GLY A 110 -8.55 8.40 -0.52
CA GLY A 110 -8.35 8.92 0.83
C GLY A 110 -7.36 8.07 1.62
N TRP A 111 -7.34 8.28 2.93
CA TRP A 111 -6.46 7.58 3.86
C TRP A 111 -7.28 6.72 4.82
N VAL A 112 -6.90 5.45 4.98
CA VAL A 112 -7.58 4.50 5.88
C VAL A 112 -6.65 4.10 7.02
N ARG A 113 -7.18 3.83 8.21
CA ARG A 113 -6.41 3.20 9.28
C ARG A 113 -6.23 1.72 8.97
N LEU A 114 -5.01 1.24 8.96
CA LEU A 114 -4.75 -0.17 8.64
C LEU A 114 -5.22 -1.12 9.73
N SER A 115 -5.40 -0.64 10.97
CA SER A 115 -6.01 -1.40 12.07
C SER A 115 -7.47 -1.82 11.80
N ASP A 116 -8.15 -1.10 10.92
CA ASP A 116 -9.57 -1.32 10.60
C ASP A 116 -9.70 -2.19 9.33
N CYS A 117 -8.60 -2.79 8.88
CA CYS A 117 -8.55 -3.61 7.68
C CYS A 117 -7.87 -4.96 7.96
N VAL A 118 -8.10 -5.92 7.08
CA VAL A 118 -7.37 -7.19 7.02
C VAL A 118 -6.51 -7.19 5.77
N VAL A 119 -5.25 -7.58 5.88
CA VAL A 119 -4.37 -7.66 4.72
C VAL A 119 -4.82 -8.77 3.79
N VAL A 120 -4.89 -8.49 2.48
CA VAL A 120 -5.02 -9.56 1.48
C VAL A 120 -3.65 -10.21 1.36
N PRO A 121 -3.52 -11.53 1.60
CA PRO A 121 -2.24 -12.21 1.56
C PRO A 121 -1.45 -11.97 0.28
N ASP A 122 -0.17 -11.67 0.45
CA ASP A 122 0.79 -11.30 -0.58
C ASP A 122 2.20 -11.76 -0.18
N TYR A 123 3.21 -11.39 -0.97
CA TYR A 123 4.60 -11.78 -0.68
C TYR A 123 5.09 -11.32 0.70
N LEU A 124 4.65 -10.15 1.19
CA LEU A 124 5.05 -9.63 2.51
C LEU A 124 4.46 -10.49 3.63
N SER A 125 3.23 -10.98 3.43
CA SER A 125 2.59 -11.94 4.34
C SER A 125 3.37 -13.25 4.38
N PHE A 126 3.80 -13.72 3.21
CA PHE A 126 4.60 -14.93 3.07
C PHE A 126 6.01 -14.78 3.67
N ALA A 127 6.71 -13.69 3.37
CA ALA A 127 8.03 -13.41 3.93
C ALA A 127 7.98 -13.29 5.46
N ALA A 128 6.95 -12.62 6.01
CA ALA A 128 6.80 -12.55 7.46
C ALA A 128 6.67 -13.92 8.15
N ALA A 129 6.14 -14.92 7.45
CA ALA A 129 6.02 -16.30 7.95
C ALA A 129 7.25 -17.17 7.67
N HIS A 130 7.92 -16.97 6.53
CA HIS A 130 8.88 -17.94 5.98
C HIS A 130 10.27 -17.37 5.63
N GLU A 131 10.55 -16.08 5.86
CA GLU A 131 11.82 -15.47 5.45
C GLU A 131 13.06 -16.18 6.05
N SER A 132 12.93 -16.73 7.27
CA SER A 132 14.01 -17.51 7.89
C SER A 132 14.34 -18.82 7.17
N GLU A 133 13.43 -19.31 6.31
CA GLU A 133 13.59 -20.52 5.51
C GLU A 133 14.13 -20.22 4.11
N PHE A 134 14.25 -18.94 3.74
CA PHE A 134 14.79 -18.57 2.45
C PHE A 134 16.29 -18.85 2.37
N PHE A 135 16.72 -19.32 1.21
CA PHE A 135 18.13 -19.57 0.92
C PHE A 135 18.54 -18.90 -0.39
N PRO A 136 19.82 -18.56 -0.61
CA PRO A 136 20.27 -17.92 -1.84
C PRO A 136 20.00 -18.79 -3.06
N TYR A 137 19.76 -18.14 -4.21
CA TYR A 137 19.72 -18.84 -5.49
C TYR A 137 21.06 -19.53 -5.79
N ASP A 138 20.99 -20.74 -6.36
CA ASP A 138 22.15 -21.53 -6.76
C ASP A 138 22.08 -21.82 -8.27
N ALA A 139 23.19 -21.62 -8.98
CA ALA A 139 23.26 -21.82 -10.43
C ALA A 139 22.98 -23.27 -10.88
N SER A 140 23.05 -24.26 -9.98
CA SER A 140 22.61 -25.63 -10.27
C SER A 140 21.12 -25.72 -10.60
N TYR A 141 20.30 -24.73 -10.24
CA TYR A 141 18.89 -24.67 -10.65
C TYR A 141 18.69 -24.22 -12.10
N ASN A 142 19.72 -23.69 -12.77
CA ASN A 142 19.62 -23.26 -14.18
C ASN A 142 19.14 -24.42 -15.08
N GLN A 143 19.58 -25.65 -14.79
CA GLN A 143 19.18 -26.85 -15.54
C GLN A 143 17.66 -27.12 -15.50
N MET A 144 16.96 -26.63 -14.47
CA MET A 144 15.50 -26.78 -14.35
C MET A 144 14.75 -25.82 -15.29
N LEU A 145 15.42 -24.78 -15.78
CA LEU A 145 14.85 -23.75 -16.65
C LEU A 145 15.25 -23.91 -18.12
N GLU A 146 16.29 -24.68 -18.44
CA GLU A 146 16.87 -24.80 -19.79
C GLU A 146 15.87 -25.20 -20.89
N ASN A 147 14.86 -26.00 -20.55
CA ASN A 147 13.86 -26.49 -21.50
C ASN A 147 12.47 -25.87 -21.31
N ALA A 148 12.35 -24.87 -20.44
CA ALA A 148 11.09 -24.16 -20.29
C ALA A 148 10.84 -23.31 -21.56
N GLU A 149 9.70 -23.51 -22.21
CA GLU A 149 9.25 -22.63 -23.30
C GLU A 149 8.45 -21.44 -22.78
N ARG A 150 7.82 -21.62 -21.61
CA ARG A 150 6.95 -20.65 -20.94
C ARG A 150 7.09 -20.81 -19.44
N LEU A 151 6.94 -19.69 -18.74
CA LEU A 151 7.02 -19.66 -17.28
C LEU A 151 5.70 -19.15 -16.69
N VAL A 152 5.42 -19.61 -15.47
CA VAL A 152 4.29 -19.16 -14.66
C VAL A 152 4.82 -18.44 -13.43
N LEU A 153 4.39 -17.20 -13.25
CA LEU A 153 4.70 -16.39 -12.07
C LEU A 153 3.55 -16.48 -11.09
N TRP A 154 3.87 -16.77 -9.85
CA TRP A 154 2.95 -16.92 -8.73
C TRP A 154 3.09 -15.75 -7.78
N THR A 155 2.03 -15.45 -7.05
CA THR A 155 2.04 -14.41 -6.02
C THR A 155 2.99 -14.77 -4.86
N TYR A 156 2.97 -16.02 -4.40
CA TYR A 156 3.92 -16.63 -3.48
C TYR A 156 3.78 -18.16 -3.49
N PRO A 157 4.76 -18.94 -2.99
CA PRO A 157 4.67 -20.40 -2.89
C PRO A 157 3.45 -20.82 -2.07
N GLY A 158 2.68 -21.77 -2.58
CA GLY A 158 1.46 -22.25 -1.90
C GLY A 158 0.25 -21.31 -1.97
N SER A 159 0.31 -20.17 -2.68
CA SER A 159 -0.83 -19.24 -2.77
C SER A 159 -2.00 -19.76 -3.59
N GLY A 160 -1.76 -20.72 -4.49
CA GLY A 160 -2.74 -21.16 -5.49
C GLY A 160 -3.17 -20.06 -6.46
N THR A 161 -2.48 -18.90 -6.46
CA THR A 161 -2.84 -17.72 -7.24
C THR A 161 -1.72 -17.33 -8.18
N VAL A 162 -1.97 -17.53 -9.47
CA VAL A 162 -1.07 -17.14 -10.56
C VAL A 162 -1.11 -15.63 -10.75
N SER A 163 0.07 -15.00 -10.73
CA SER A 163 0.24 -13.58 -11.07
C SER A 163 0.34 -13.37 -12.58
N GLN A 164 1.01 -14.28 -13.30
CA GLN A 164 1.13 -14.20 -14.75
C GLN A 164 1.39 -15.58 -15.36
N GLU A 165 0.67 -15.91 -16.43
CA GLU A 165 0.89 -17.11 -17.21
C GLU A 165 1.65 -16.82 -18.51
N ASN A 166 2.22 -17.87 -19.11
CA ASN A 166 2.80 -17.82 -20.44
C ASN A 166 3.90 -16.76 -20.60
N MET A 167 4.66 -16.51 -19.53
CA MET A 167 5.79 -15.58 -19.57
C MET A 167 6.86 -16.13 -20.52
N ASP A 168 7.34 -15.25 -21.40
CA ASP A 168 8.48 -15.52 -22.28
C ASP A 168 9.73 -15.86 -21.47
N THR A 169 10.64 -16.65 -22.05
CA THR A 169 11.88 -17.10 -21.41
C THR A 169 13.11 -16.32 -21.88
N GLY A 170 12.95 -15.36 -22.79
CA GLY A 170 14.04 -14.53 -23.32
C GLY A 170 14.82 -13.76 -22.25
N TRP A 171 14.18 -13.40 -21.13
CA TRP A 171 14.87 -12.77 -20.00
C TRP A 171 15.86 -13.71 -19.29
N LEU A 172 15.71 -15.03 -19.42
CA LEU A 172 16.70 -15.99 -18.89
C LEU A 172 18.04 -15.91 -19.62
N ALA A 173 18.10 -15.31 -20.82
CA ALA A 173 19.35 -15.16 -21.58
C ALA A 173 20.38 -14.28 -20.87
N ASP A 174 19.95 -13.38 -19.97
CA ASP A 174 20.82 -12.55 -19.14
C ASP A 174 21.28 -13.28 -17.85
N GLY A 175 20.98 -14.59 -17.73
CA GLY A 175 21.25 -15.40 -16.55
C GLY A 175 20.09 -15.34 -15.54
N PRO A 176 19.50 -16.48 -15.12
CA PRO A 176 18.43 -16.49 -14.11
C PRO A 176 18.84 -15.80 -12.80
N GLU A 177 20.11 -15.89 -12.40
CA GLU A 177 20.68 -15.27 -11.21
C GLU A 177 20.59 -13.73 -11.21
N SER A 178 20.40 -13.11 -12.38
CA SER A 178 20.20 -11.66 -12.49
C SER A 178 18.82 -11.22 -11.99
N TYR A 179 17.86 -12.14 -11.93
CA TYR A 179 16.46 -11.86 -11.56
C TYR A 179 16.02 -12.62 -10.31
N ILE A 180 16.59 -13.81 -10.07
CA ILE A 180 16.22 -14.69 -8.97
C ILE A 180 17.26 -14.54 -7.85
N SER A 181 16.86 -13.92 -6.74
CA SER A 181 17.79 -13.61 -5.65
C SER A 181 17.75 -14.62 -4.51
N GLN A 182 16.58 -15.21 -4.26
CA GLN A 182 16.32 -16.11 -3.13
C GLN A 182 15.44 -17.26 -3.58
N CYS A 183 15.49 -18.34 -2.83
CA CYS A 183 14.72 -19.53 -3.03
C CYS A 183 14.02 -19.99 -1.76
N TYR A 184 13.00 -20.81 -1.93
CA TYR A 184 12.23 -21.46 -0.88
C TYR A 184 11.87 -22.88 -1.32
N GLU A 185 11.86 -23.83 -0.41
CA GLU A 185 11.37 -25.19 -0.66
C GLU A 185 10.04 -25.39 0.07
N ASP A 186 8.99 -25.77 -0.65
CA ASP A 186 7.68 -25.96 -0.05
C ASP A 186 7.49 -27.35 0.58
N SER A 187 6.35 -27.55 1.25
CA SER A 187 5.98 -28.80 1.91
C SER A 187 5.91 -30.01 0.97
N ALA A 188 5.79 -29.79 -0.33
CA ALA A 188 5.78 -30.81 -1.38
C ALA A 188 7.18 -31.06 -1.98
N GLY A 189 8.22 -30.38 -1.48
CA GLY A 189 9.59 -30.49 -1.97
C GLY A 189 9.84 -29.74 -3.28
N ARG A 190 8.97 -28.81 -3.67
CA ARG A 190 9.19 -27.97 -4.86
C ARG A 190 10.05 -26.80 -4.48
N VAL A 191 11.03 -26.50 -5.33
CA VAL A 191 11.90 -25.33 -5.18
C VAL A 191 11.27 -24.16 -5.94
N TRP A 192 11.20 -23.03 -5.26
CA TRP A 192 10.67 -21.77 -5.76
C TRP A 192 11.77 -20.71 -5.79
N GLY A 193 11.80 -19.90 -6.84
CA GLY A 193 12.71 -18.76 -6.98
C GLY A 193 11.96 -17.43 -6.88
N TYR A 194 12.42 -16.54 -6.03
CA TYR A 194 11.86 -15.21 -5.82
C TYR A 194 12.43 -14.20 -6.83
N ILE A 195 11.53 -13.47 -7.47
CA ILE A 195 11.82 -12.44 -8.47
C ILE A 195 11.34 -11.10 -7.91
N ASN A 196 12.29 -10.21 -7.60
CA ASN A 196 11.97 -8.88 -7.10
C ASN A 196 11.30 -8.01 -8.17
N TYR A 197 11.78 -8.07 -9.41
CA TYR A 197 11.25 -7.33 -10.54
C TYR A 197 11.53 -8.06 -11.86
N LEU A 198 10.50 -8.18 -12.70
CA LEU A 198 10.61 -8.64 -14.08
C LEU A 198 9.52 -7.97 -14.91
N TYR A 199 9.87 -7.10 -15.86
CA TYR A 199 8.93 -6.44 -16.80
C TYR A 199 7.63 -5.90 -16.16
N GLY A 200 7.75 -5.22 -15.01
CA GLY A 200 6.62 -4.65 -14.28
C GLY A 200 5.95 -5.59 -13.27
N TYR A 201 6.24 -6.89 -13.30
CA TYR A 201 5.86 -7.83 -12.25
C TYR A 201 6.83 -7.70 -11.09
N ARG A 202 6.31 -7.49 -9.88
CA ARG A 202 7.10 -7.25 -8.67
C ARG A 202 6.77 -8.27 -7.62
N HIS A 203 7.80 -8.68 -6.88
CA HIS A 203 7.67 -9.57 -5.73
C HIS A 203 6.91 -10.88 -6.04
N VAL A 204 7.27 -11.51 -7.15
CA VAL A 204 6.62 -12.73 -7.66
C VAL A 204 7.56 -13.93 -7.49
N TRP A 205 7.00 -15.12 -7.63
CA TRP A 205 7.72 -16.38 -7.45
C TRP A 205 7.57 -17.29 -8.68
N LEU A 206 8.63 -18.01 -9.00
CA LEU A 206 8.66 -19.02 -10.07
C LEU A 206 8.89 -20.39 -9.44
N CYS A 207 8.04 -21.38 -9.75
CA CYS A 207 8.29 -22.76 -9.34
C CYS A 207 9.41 -23.35 -10.21
N LEU A 208 10.65 -23.37 -9.73
CA LEU A 208 11.82 -23.85 -10.48
C LEU A 208 11.68 -25.34 -10.83
N SER A 209 11.13 -26.14 -9.92
CA SER A 209 10.95 -27.58 -10.14
C SER A 209 9.88 -27.92 -11.19
N ASP A 210 8.96 -27.00 -11.48
CA ASP A 210 7.89 -27.19 -12.46
C ASP A 210 7.43 -25.83 -13.05
N PRO A 211 8.26 -25.21 -13.90
CA PRO A 211 8.17 -23.78 -14.22
C PRO A 211 6.99 -23.39 -15.11
N ALA A 212 6.38 -24.36 -15.81
CA ALA A 212 5.24 -24.13 -16.70
C ALA A 212 3.89 -24.52 -16.06
N ASN A 213 3.89 -24.97 -14.81
CA ASN A 213 2.68 -25.45 -14.15
C ASN A 213 1.76 -24.29 -13.75
N THR A 214 0.50 -24.35 -14.19
CA THR A 214 -0.56 -23.38 -13.85
C THR A 214 -1.55 -23.91 -12.80
N GLY A 215 -1.43 -25.18 -12.41
CA GLY A 215 -2.38 -25.92 -11.59
C GLY A 215 -1.87 -26.25 -10.19
N ILE A 216 -0.90 -25.51 -9.65
CA ILE A 216 -0.48 -25.66 -8.26
C ILE A 216 -1.60 -25.18 -7.34
N PRO A 217 -2.19 -26.05 -6.49
CA PRO A 217 -3.27 -25.65 -5.60
C PRO A 217 -2.77 -24.76 -4.47
N ALA A 218 -3.69 -24.03 -3.84
CA ALA A 218 -3.41 -23.32 -2.60
C ALA A 218 -3.14 -24.32 -1.46
N ASP A 219 -2.13 -24.02 -0.65
CA ASP A 219 -1.83 -24.70 0.60
C ASP A 219 -2.40 -23.82 1.75
N PRO A 220 -3.47 -24.26 2.44
CA PRO A 220 -4.09 -23.45 3.49
C PRO A 220 -3.20 -23.29 4.73
N ASP A 221 -2.17 -24.12 4.87
CA ASP A 221 -1.27 -24.12 6.03
C ASP A 221 0.01 -23.27 5.78
N VAL A 222 0.18 -22.73 4.57
CA VAL A 222 1.34 -21.90 4.18
C VAL A 222 1.33 -20.50 4.79
N LEU A 223 0.21 -20.06 5.36
CA LEU A 223 0.13 -18.79 6.06
C LEU A 223 -0.64 -18.98 7.36
N PRO A 224 -0.33 -18.17 8.39
CA PRO A 224 -1.13 -18.16 9.60
C PRO A 224 -2.59 -17.78 9.28
N PRO A 225 -3.57 -18.29 10.07
CA PRO A 225 -4.97 -17.95 9.91
C PRO A 225 -5.20 -16.43 9.89
N GLN A 226 -5.97 -15.97 8.92
CA GLN A 226 -6.35 -14.56 8.83
C GLN A 226 -7.49 -14.24 9.81
N PRO A 227 -7.59 -12.98 10.28
CA PRO A 227 -8.74 -12.53 11.06
C PRO A 227 -10.07 -12.75 10.33
N GLU A 228 -11.13 -13.02 11.08
CA GLU A 228 -12.47 -13.15 10.53
C GLU A 228 -12.97 -11.80 9.99
N LEU A 229 -13.64 -11.84 8.83
CA LEU A 229 -14.24 -10.66 8.22
C LEU A 229 -15.59 -10.38 8.86
N ILE A 230 -15.74 -9.16 9.36
CA ILE A 230 -16.98 -8.60 9.88
C ILE A 230 -17.87 -8.25 8.68
N PRO A 231 -19.14 -8.70 8.65
CA PRO A 231 -20.04 -8.41 7.53
C PRO A 231 -20.28 -6.91 7.35
N PRO A 232 -20.61 -6.46 6.13
CA PRO A 232 -20.93 -5.07 5.87
C PRO A 232 -22.18 -4.64 6.65
N ALA A 233 -22.20 -3.38 7.09
CA ALA A 233 -23.38 -2.79 7.70
C ALA A 233 -24.54 -2.64 6.69
N ASP A 234 -25.77 -2.81 7.17
CA ASP A 234 -26.98 -2.59 6.35
C ASP A 234 -27.11 -1.15 5.87
N GLU A 235 -26.69 -0.19 6.70
CA GLU A 235 -26.70 1.24 6.40
C GLU A 235 -25.32 1.84 6.64
N ILE A 236 -24.72 2.38 5.58
CA ILE A 236 -23.43 3.07 5.64
C ILE A 236 -23.69 4.57 5.79
N PRO A 237 -23.19 5.21 6.86
CA PRO A 237 -23.44 6.64 7.06
C PRO A 237 -22.83 7.46 5.93
N SER A 238 -23.59 8.44 5.43
CA SER A 238 -23.05 9.37 4.43
C SER A 238 -21.87 10.16 5.01
N PRO A 239 -20.77 10.35 4.25
CA PRO A 239 -19.67 11.20 4.69
C PRO A 239 -20.19 12.62 4.87
N GLY A 240 -20.02 13.16 6.07
CA GLY A 240 -20.48 14.51 6.42
C GLY A 240 -19.52 15.16 7.40
N PRO A 241 -19.43 16.50 7.43
CA PRO A 241 -18.69 17.17 8.47
C PRO A 241 -19.35 16.79 9.80
N SER A 242 -18.58 16.21 10.71
CA SER A 242 -18.96 16.10 12.11
C SER A 242 -18.99 17.52 12.68
N ILE A 243 -20.06 18.28 12.43
CA ILE A 243 -20.28 19.57 13.07
C ILE A 243 -20.63 19.23 14.52
N PRO A 244 -19.78 19.56 15.51
CA PRO A 244 -20.10 19.31 16.90
C PRO A 244 -21.45 19.96 17.21
N LEU A 245 -22.31 19.27 17.96
CA LEU A 245 -23.64 19.77 18.34
C LEU A 245 -23.55 21.14 19.03
N LEU A 246 -22.43 21.37 19.71
CA LEU A 246 -22.03 22.65 20.31
C LEU A 246 -21.88 23.78 19.28
N THR A 247 -21.30 23.51 18.11
CA THR A 247 -21.14 24.47 17.01
C THR A 247 -22.48 24.80 16.37
N VAL A 248 -23.38 23.82 16.20
CA VAL A 248 -24.76 24.07 15.76
C VAL A 248 -25.50 24.95 16.79
N GLY A 249 -25.35 24.64 18.07
CA GLY A 249 -25.92 25.44 19.16
C GLY A 249 -25.38 26.88 19.18
N LEU A 250 -24.08 27.07 18.94
CA LEU A 250 -23.45 28.39 18.87
C LEU A 250 -23.95 29.21 17.66
N ILE A 251 -24.08 28.59 16.49
CA ILE A 251 -24.62 29.26 15.30
C ILE A 251 -26.09 29.66 15.53
N ALA A 252 -26.89 28.78 16.11
CA ALA A 252 -28.28 29.08 16.46
C ALA A 252 -28.39 30.21 17.49
N ALA A 253 -27.57 30.18 18.55
CA ALA A 253 -27.53 31.22 19.57
C ALA A 253 -27.11 32.57 18.98
N LEU A 254 -26.10 32.58 18.09
CA LEU A 254 -25.66 33.78 17.39
C LEU A 254 -26.79 34.36 16.53
N ALA A 255 -27.48 33.54 15.73
CA ALA A 255 -28.61 33.98 14.91
C ALA A 255 -29.75 34.57 15.74
N VAL A 256 -30.08 33.98 16.88
CA VAL A 256 -31.08 34.51 17.83
C VAL A 256 -30.63 35.85 18.41
N LEU A 257 -29.37 35.96 18.86
CA LEU A 257 -28.81 37.20 19.39
C LEU A 257 -28.82 38.31 18.33
N THR A 258 -28.45 38.00 17.09
CA THR A 258 -28.50 38.96 15.98
C THR A 258 -29.94 39.41 15.69
N ALA A 259 -30.91 38.50 15.68
CA ALA A 259 -32.32 38.83 15.48
C ALA A 259 -32.88 39.71 16.61
N VAL A 260 -32.50 39.43 17.87
CA VAL A 260 -32.86 40.26 19.03
C VAL A 260 -32.22 41.64 18.94
N PHE A 261 -30.94 41.73 18.58
CA PHE A 261 -30.23 43.00 18.39
C PHE A 261 -30.89 43.85 17.29
N ILE A 262 -31.18 43.24 16.13
CA ILE A 262 -31.86 43.92 15.03
C ILE A 262 -33.23 44.44 15.49
N ARG A 263 -34.02 43.61 16.18
CA ARG A 263 -35.34 44.00 16.69
C ARG A 263 -35.26 45.12 17.72
N PHE A 264 -34.26 45.12 18.61
CA PHE A 264 -34.15 46.11 19.67
C PHE A 264 -33.63 47.46 19.16
N PHE A 265 -32.66 47.46 18.25
CA PHE A 265 -32.06 48.69 17.72
C PHE A 265 -32.87 49.28 16.56
N PHE A 266 -33.34 48.47 15.62
CA PHE A 266 -34.11 48.96 14.47
C PHE A 266 -35.63 48.98 14.71
N GLY A 267 -36.15 48.22 15.68
CA GLY A 267 -37.55 48.31 16.09
C GLY A 267 -37.89 49.59 16.86
N LYS A 268 -36.90 50.21 17.53
CA LYS A 268 -37.07 51.50 18.22
C LYS A 268 -37.08 52.70 17.27
N GLN A 269 -36.38 52.63 16.13
CA GLN A 269 -36.39 53.71 15.14
C GLN A 269 -37.77 53.92 14.50
N LYS A 270 -38.61 52.88 14.39
CA LYS A 270 -40.00 53.00 13.91
C LYS A 270 -40.98 53.62 14.91
N LYS A 271 -40.62 53.75 16.20
CA LYS A 271 -41.52 54.33 17.22
C LYS A 271 -41.30 55.84 17.46
N ASN A 272 -40.22 56.41 16.92
CA ASN A 272 -39.90 57.84 17.08
C ASN A 272 -40.11 58.66 15.79
N ALA A 273 -40.77 58.07 14.78
CA ALA A 273 -41.20 58.75 13.57
C ALA A 273 -42.73 58.67 13.47
N ASN A 274 -43.41 59.42 14.33
CA ASN A 274 -44.80 59.86 14.21
C ASN A 274 -44.98 61.10 15.08
#